data_AF-K9VIG5-F1
#
_entry.id   AF-K9VIG5-F1
#
_cell.length_a   1.000
_cell.length_b   1.000
_cell.length_c   1.000
_cell.angle_alpha   90.00
_cell.angle_beta   90.00
_cell.angle_gamma   90.00
#
_symmetry.space_group_name_H-M   'P 1'
#
loop_
_entity.id
_entity.type
_entity.pdbx_description
1 polymer ?
#
loop_
_entity_poly.entity_id
_entity_poly.type
_entity_poly.pdbx_seq_one_letter_code
_entity_poly.pdbx_strand_id
1 'polypeptide(L)'
;MDESKIFPQEDDVVSAPTSALMYQCTFKVSEFMAIMQSKLVDEKLFSDGLDCELLSAGKDWTKGKLRMRLEFIPLEPEIKEQKALPAAASRSDTVQNYAVDSSNKTDIDEPLKQCDSTEISNHFPISRYPDRDPQSIGMWS
;
A
#
# COMPACT_ATOMS: atom_id res chain seq x y z
N MET A 1 -11.46 -15.58 -24.54
CA MET A 1 -10.98 -14.34 -23.89
C MET A 1 -10.12 -14.82 -22.74
N ASP A 2 -8.80 -14.69 -22.84
CA ASP A 2 -7.91 -15.07 -21.73
C ASP A 2 -7.97 -13.95 -20.69
N GLU A 3 -8.73 -14.18 -19.61
CA GLU A 3 -8.58 -13.40 -18.39
C GLU A 3 -7.16 -13.64 -17.87
N SER A 4 -6.32 -12.61 -17.95
CA SER A 4 -4.97 -12.68 -17.42
C SER A 4 -5.07 -12.72 -15.91
N LYS A 5 -4.79 -13.88 -15.31
CA LYS A 5 -4.74 -14.05 -13.85
C LYS A 5 -3.65 -13.14 -13.28
N ILE A 6 -4.01 -12.29 -12.32
CA ILE A 6 -3.07 -11.41 -11.64
C ILE A 6 -2.56 -12.15 -10.40
N PHE A 7 -1.26 -12.43 -10.38
CA PHE A 7 -0.57 -13.01 -9.22
C PHE A 7 0.22 -11.90 -8.53
N PRO A 8 -0.17 -11.47 -7.32
CA PRO A 8 0.50 -10.38 -6.63
C PRO A 8 1.92 -10.80 -6.21
N GLN A 9 2.85 -9.85 -6.30
CA GLN A 9 4.27 -10.01 -6.01
C GLN A 9 4.57 -9.70 -4.54
N GLU A 10 5.76 -10.10 -4.06
CA GLU A 10 6.14 -10.02 -2.65
C GLU A 10 6.10 -8.60 -2.05
N ASP A 11 6.41 -7.59 -2.87
CA ASP A 11 6.42 -6.18 -2.48
C ASP A 11 5.08 -5.47 -2.68
N ASP A 12 4.10 -6.14 -3.31
CA ASP A 12 2.78 -5.56 -3.47
C ASP A 12 2.10 -5.40 -2.12
N VAL A 13 1.37 -4.30 -1.97
CA VAL A 13 0.66 -3.95 -0.75
C VAL A 13 -0.83 -4.19 -0.97
N VAL A 14 -1.43 -5.00 -0.11
CA VAL A 14 -2.86 -5.30 -0.12
C VAL A 14 -3.53 -4.58 1.04
N SER A 15 -4.63 -3.89 0.74
CA SER A 15 -5.51 -3.32 1.74
C SER A 15 -6.83 -4.08 1.73
N ALA A 16 -7.20 -4.67 2.87
CA ALA A 16 -8.43 -5.43 3.05
C ALA A 16 -9.05 -5.14 4.42
N PRO A 17 -10.37 -5.29 4.58
CA PRO A 17 -10.99 -5.27 5.91
C PRO A 17 -10.33 -6.29 6.84
N THR A 18 -10.41 -6.05 8.14
CA THR A 18 -9.87 -6.96 9.15
C THR A 18 -10.36 -8.39 8.90
N SER A 19 -9.41 -9.32 8.83
CA SER A 19 -9.69 -10.74 8.62
C SER A 19 -9.10 -11.56 9.75
N ALA A 20 -9.55 -12.80 9.89
CA ALA A 20 -8.99 -13.72 10.89
C ALA A 20 -7.48 -13.95 10.74
N LEU A 21 -6.94 -13.69 9.54
CA LEU A 21 -5.53 -13.88 9.22
C LEU A 21 -4.69 -12.60 9.35
N MET A 22 -5.33 -11.41 9.39
CA MET A 22 -4.62 -10.13 9.51
C MET A 22 -5.45 -9.10 10.29
N TYR A 23 -4.96 -8.73 11.48
CA TYR A 23 -5.57 -7.68 12.32
C TYR A 23 -5.34 -6.28 11.74
N GLN A 24 -4.27 -6.08 10.97
CA GLN A 24 -3.97 -4.85 10.25
C GLN A 24 -4.70 -4.84 8.90
N CYS A 25 -5.27 -3.69 8.53
CA CYS A 25 -6.04 -3.54 7.29
C CYS A 25 -5.17 -3.37 6.03
N THR A 26 -3.86 -3.23 6.18
CA THR A 26 -2.91 -3.04 5.07
C THR A 26 -1.63 -3.79 5.37
N PHE A 27 -1.17 -4.62 4.42
CA PHE A 27 -0.02 -5.50 4.60
C PHE A 27 0.67 -5.78 3.27
N LYS A 28 1.97 -6.13 3.33
CA LYS A 28 2.66 -6.67 2.15
C LYS A 28 2.27 -8.12 1.91
N VAL A 29 2.24 -8.51 0.63
CA VAL A 29 2.01 -9.91 0.24
C VAL A 29 3.02 -10.86 0.88
N SER A 30 4.30 -10.47 0.93
CA SER A 30 5.35 -11.24 1.61
C SER A 30 5.05 -11.50 3.09
N GLU A 31 4.53 -10.51 3.82
CA GLU A 31 4.16 -10.65 5.24
C GLU A 31 3.02 -11.65 5.42
N PHE A 32 1.99 -11.57 4.57
CA PHE A 32 0.89 -12.52 4.58
C PHE A 32 1.36 -13.95 4.25
N MET A 33 2.20 -14.09 3.23
CA MET A 33 2.73 -15.38 2.80
C MET A 33 3.62 -16.01 3.88
N ALA A 34 4.42 -15.22 4.60
CA ALA A 34 5.22 -15.68 5.73
C ALA A 34 4.34 -16.18 6.89
N ILE A 35 3.25 -15.46 7.20
CA ILE A 35 2.27 -15.90 8.20
C ILE A 35 1.66 -17.24 7.78
N MET A 36 1.19 -17.36 6.53
CA MET A 36 0.60 -18.59 6.00
C MET A 36 1.59 -19.76 6.02
N GLN A 37 2.84 -19.52 5.62
CA GLN A 37 3.93 -20.51 5.70
C GLN A 37 4.14 -20.99 7.13
N SER A 38 4.16 -20.09 8.12
CA SER A 38 4.34 -20.48 9.54
C SER A 38 3.21 -21.35 10.11
N LYS A 39 2.02 -21.32 9.49
CA LYS A 39 0.86 -22.11 9.93
C LYS A 39 0.76 -23.46 9.23
N LEU A 40 1.43 -23.65 8.10
CA LEU A 40 1.44 -24.89 7.34
C LEU A 40 2.73 -25.67 7.62
N VAL A 41 2.63 -27.00 7.66
CA VAL A 41 3.77 -27.87 7.99
C VAL A 41 4.75 -28.02 6.81
N ASP A 42 4.30 -27.73 5.58
CA ASP A 42 5.10 -27.95 4.37
C ASP A 42 5.40 -26.65 3.61
N GLU A 43 6.63 -26.19 3.73
CA GLU A 43 7.14 -24.99 3.07
C GLU A 43 7.17 -25.11 1.54
N LYS A 44 7.24 -26.34 1.00
CA LYS A 44 7.34 -26.56 -0.46
C LYS A 44 6.07 -26.15 -1.18
N LEU A 45 4.94 -26.09 -0.49
CA LEU A 45 3.66 -25.71 -1.08
C LEU A 45 3.68 -24.27 -1.64
N PHE A 46 4.52 -23.39 -1.10
CA PHE A 46 4.61 -21.98 -1.52
C PHE A 46 5.71 -21.71 -2.56
N SER A 47 6.72 -22.59 -2.63
CA SER A 47 7.86 -22.49 -3.54
C SER A 47 7.69 -23.37 -4.78
N ASP A 48 8.33 -24.53 -4.83
CA ASP A 48 8.38 -25.39 -6.02
C ASP A 48 7.16 -26.31 -6.17
N GLY A 49 6.32 -26.38 -5.13
CA GLY A 49 5.18 -27.27 -5.03
C GLY A 49 5.52 -28.62 -4.40
N LEU A 50 4.50 -29.27 -3.85
CA LEU A 50 4.53 -30.60 -3.28
C LEU A 50 4.30 -31.65 -4.38
N ASP A 51 5.18 -32.64 -4.49
CA ASP A 51 4.97 -33.76 -5.41
C ASP A 51 3.69 -34.55 -5.06
N CYS A 52 2.82 -34.76 -6.04
CA CYS A 52 1.54 -35.45 -5.85
C CYS A 52 1.08 -36.20 -7.11
N GLU A 53 0.04 -37.02 -6.97
CA GLU A 53 -0.70 -37.60 -8.08
C GLU A 53 -2.13 -37.04 -8.08
N LEU A 54 -2.61 -36.60 -9.25
CA LEU A 54 -3.95 -36.08 -9.45
C LEU A 54 -4.79 -37.10 -10.20
N LEU A 55 -5.94 -37.45 -9.64
CA LEU A 55 -7.00 -38.19 -10.34
C LEU A 55 -8.13 -37.23 -10.69
N SER A 56 -8.38 -37.02 -11.98
CA SER A 56 -9.53 -36.26 -12.46
C SER A 56 -10.63 -37.20 -12.92
N ALA A 57 -11.89 -36.77 -12.86
CA ALA A 57 -13.01 -37.56 -13.35
C ALA A 57 -12.78 -37.97 -14.82
N GLY A 58 -12.85 -39.28 -15.10
CA GLY A 58 -12.64 -39.84 -16.44
C GLY A 58 -11.19 -39.86 -16.93
N LYS A 59 -10.19 -39.63 -16.05
CA LYS A 59 -8.76 -39.71 -16.38
C LYS A 59 -8.04 -40.64 -15.42
N ASP A 60 -6.85 -41.08 -15.81
CA ASP A 60 -5.94 -41.85 -14.97
C ASP A 60 -5.15 -40.95 -14.00
N TRP A 61 -4.52 -41.58 -13.00
CA TRP A 61 -3.60 -40.91 -12.08
C TRP A 61 -2.45 -40.25 -12.85
N THR A 62 -2.23 -38.96 -12.60
CA THR A 62 -1.17 -38.17 -13.24
C THR A 62 -0.25 -37.57 -12.19
N LYS A 63 1.05 -37.83 -12.29
CA LYS A 63 2.07 -37.22 -11.42
C LYS A 63 2.23 -35.73 -11.74
N GLY A 64 2.39 -34.92 -10.71
CA GLY A 64 2.58 -33.48 -10.84
C GLY A 64 3.01 -32.85 -9.52
N LYS A 65 2.86 -31.53 -9.44
CA LYS A 65 3.13 -30.76 -8.22
C LYS A 65 1.95 -29.88 -7.85
N LEU A 66 1.59 -29.86 -6.57
CA LEU A 66 0.60 -28.96 -6.00
C LEU A 66 1.30 -27.73 -5.43
N ARG A 67 0.91 -26.53 -5.87
CA ARG A 67 1.45 -25.25 -5.39
C ARG A 67 0.31 -24.32 -4.97
N MET A 68 0.48 -23.63 -3.85
CA MET A 68 -0.42 -22.58 -3.38
C MET A 68 0.11 -21.20 -3.77
N ARG A 69 -0.78 -20.36 -4.31
CA ARG A 69 -0.51 -18.97 -4.73
C ARG A 69 -1.73 -18.11 -4.43
N LEU A 70 -1.51 -16.81 -4.25
CA LEU A 70 -2.57 -15.82 -4.19
C LEU A 70 -2.98 -15.39 -5.59
N GLU A 71 -4.26 -15.14 -5.79
CA GLU A 71 -4.82 -14.58 -7.03
C GLU A 71 -5.54 -13.28 -6.68
N PHE A 72 -5.22 -12.21 -7.41
CA PHE A 72 -5.91 -10.94 -7.32
C PHE A 72 -6.93 -10.85 -8.45
N ILE A 73 -8.17 -10.53 -8.11
CA ILE A 73 -9.27 -10.43 -9.06
C ILE A 73 -9.71 -8.96 -9.09
N PRO A 74 -9.31 -8.19 -10.12
CA PRO A 74 -9.70 -6.79 -10.22
C PRO A 74 -11.18 -6.69 -10.57
N LEU A 75 -11.87 -5.69 -10.03
CA LEU A 75 -13.30 -5.46 -10.33
C LEU A 75 -13.52 -5.04 -11.79
N GLU A 76 -12.56 -4.31 -12.35
CA GLU A 76 -12.55 -3.91 -13.75
C GLU A 76 -11.30 -4.47 -14.43
N PRO A 77 -11.39 -5.05 -15.63
CA PRO A 77 -10.24 -5.59 -16.34
C PRO A 77 -9.23 -4.47 -16.65
N GLU A 78 -7.96 -4.74 -16.37
CA GLU A 78 -6.85 -3.79 -16.52
C GLU A 78 -6.82 -3.22 -17.96
N ILE A 79 -7.06 -1.91 -18.09
CA ILE A 79 -6.85 -1.19 -19.35
C ILE A 79 -5.33 -1.08 -19.50
N LYS A 80 -4.76 -1.82 -20.46
CA LYS A 80 -3.33 -1.76 -20.77
C LYS A 80 -2.91 -0.31 -20.99
N GLU A 81 -2.14 0.26 -20.07
CA GLU A 81 -1.57 1.59 -20.25
C GLU A 81 -0.70 1.57 -21.51
N GLN A 82 -1.12 2.34 -22.52
CA GLN A 82 -0.32 2.54 -23.70
C GLN A 82 0.93 3.31 -23.29
N LYS A 83 2.08 2.63 -23.35
CA LYS A 83 3.41 3.22 -23.17
C LYS A 83 3.49 4.56 -23.92
N ALA A 84 3.48 5.65 -23.17
CA ALA A 84 3.57 6.99 -23.74
C ALA A 84 4.85 7.08 -24.58
N LEU A 85 4.72 7.49 -25.84
CA LEU A 85 5.87 7.73 -26.71
C LEU A 85 6.76 8.81 -26.07
N PRO A 86 8.10 8.66 -26.15
CA PRO A 86 9.01 9.66 -25.63
C PRO A 86 8.80 10.98 -26.37
N ALA A 87 8.43 12.03 -25.64
CA ALA A 87 8.37 13.38 -26.16
C ALA A 87 9.75 13.76 -26.73
N ALA A 88 9.73 14.22 -27.98
CA ALA A 88 10.91 14.44 -28.80
C ALA A 88 11.98 15.29 -28.11
N ALA A 89 13.21 14.77 -28.09
CA ALA A 89 14.40 15.59 -27.95
C ALA A 89 14.62 16.38 -29.25
N SER A 90 14.51 17.71 -29.17
CA SER A 90 15.10 18.63 -30.14
C SER A 90 15.66 19.83 -29.39
N ARG A 91 16.99 19.88 -29.39
CA ARG A 91 17.88 20.94 -28.87
C ARG A 91 17.54 22.31 -29.46
N SER A 92 17.79 23.38 -28.71
CA SER A 92 18.82 24.37 -29.04
C SER A 92 18.93 25.43 -27.94
N ASP A 93 20.06 25.38 -27.22
CA ASP A 93 20.55 26.48 -26.40
C ASP A 93 20.70 27.74 -27.26
N THR A 94 19.95 28.80 -26.94
CA THR A 94 20.28 30.15 -27.41
C THR A 94 20.43 31.04 -26.20
N VAL A 95 21.69 31.22 -25.77
CA VAL A 95 22.08 32.21 -24.78
C VAL A 95 21.85 33.60 -25.37
N GLN A 96 20.80 34.28 -24.94
CA GLN A 96 20.60 35.70 -25.20
C GLN A 96 21.29 36.48 -24.07
N ASN A 97 22.55 36.86 -24.31
CA ASN A 97 23.23 37.89 -23.54
C ASN A 97 22.55 39.24 -23.81
N TYR A 98 21.82 39.78 -22.84
CA TYR A 98 21.50 41.21 -22.84
C TYR A 98 22.47 41.95 -21.93
N ALA A 99 23.03 43.02 -22.50
CA ALA A 99 24.03 43.86 -21.91
C ALA A 99 23.52 44.56 -20.66
N VAL A 100 24.45 44.74 -19.72
CA VAL A 100 24.37 45.67 -18.59
C VAL A 100 23.94 47.05 -19.09
N ASP A 101 22.85 47.56 -18.54
CA ASP A 101 22.72 49.01 -18.39
C ASP A 101 22.42 49.35 -16.93
N SER A 102 23.28 50.22 -16.40
CA SER A 102 23.26 50.66 -15.02
C SER A 102 22.30 51.83 -14.90
N SER A 103 21.28 51.71 -14.05
CA SER A 103 20.72 52.87 -13.36
C SER A 103 20.03 52.48 -12.06
N ASN A 104 20.31 53.30 -11.05
CA ASN A 104 20.10 53.10 -9.61
C ASN A 104 18.63 53.25 -9.15
N LYS A 105 18.42 52.83 -7.89
CA LYS A 105 17.29 53.11 -6.95
C LYS A 105 16.04 52.22 -7.10
N THR A 106 15.39 51.71 -6.05
CA THR A 106 15.46 51.96 -4.59
C THR A 106 14.83 50.77 -3.86
N ASP A 107 15.52 50.37 -2.79
CA ASP A 107 15.05 49.89 -1.49
C ASP A 107 13.55 50.14 -1.16
N ILE A 108 12.78 49.06 -0.94
CA ILE A 108 11.70 49.01 0.07
C ILE A 108 11.57 47.55 0.55
N ASP A 109 12.03 47.31 1.78
CA ASP A 109 11.72 46.15 2.61
C ASP A 109 10.19 46.02 2.83
N GLU A 110 9.59 44.88 2.50
CA GLU A 110 8.28 44.51 3.01
C GLU A 110 8.42 43.29 3.97
N PRO A 111 8.20 43.48 5.28
CA PRO A 111 8.24 42.36 6.22
C PRO A 111 6.98 41.51 6.06
N LEU A 112 7.16 40.24 5.70
CA LEU A 112 6.13 39.21 5.76
C LEU A 112 5.53 39.16 7.17
N LYS A 113 4.34 39.75 7.32
CA LYS A 113 3.52 39.64 8.52
C LYS A 113 3.05 38.20 8.67
N GLN A 114 3.67 37.53 9.64
CA GLN A 114 3.10 36.57 10.57
C GLN A 114 1.61 36.25 10.32
N CYS A 115 1.35 35.12 9.67
CA CYS A 115 -0.02 34.60 9.55
C CYS A 115 -0.42 33.90 10.85
N ASP A 116 -1.58 34.32 11.35
CA ASP A 116 -2.18 33.98 12.64
C ASP A 116 -2.31 32.47 12.85
N SER A 117 -1.62 31.97 13.88
CA SER A 117 -1.89 30.64 14.42
C SER A 117 -3.29 30.65 15.04
N THR A 118 -4.20 29.86 14.48
CA THR A 118 -5.48 29.57 15.14
C THR A 118 -5.21 28.93 16.50
N GLU A 119 -5.59 29.62 17.57
CA GLU A 119 -5.50 29.11 18.94
C GLU A 119 -6.30 27.80 19.06
N ILE A 120 -5.60 26.69 19.29
CA ILE A 120 -6.23 25.41 19.60
C ILE A 120 -6.74 25.52 21.05
N SER A 121 -8.05 25.67 21.20
CA SER A 121 -8.72 25.65 22.50
C SER A 121 -8.53 24.27 23.14
N ASN A 122 -7.75 24.20 24.22
CA ASN A 122 -7.52 22.99 25.01
C ASN A 122 -8.69 22.67 25.95
N HIS A 123 -9.93 23.01 25.58
CA HIS A 123 -11.09 22.73 26.41
C HIS A 123 -11.54 21.27 26.23
N PHE A 124 -10.73 20.35 26.74
CA PHE A 124 -11.13 18.95 26.91
C PHE A 124 -12.04 18.82 28.14
N PRO A 125 -13.15 18.06 28.07
CA PRO A 125 -14.00 17.83 29.23
C PRO A 125 -13.20 17.17 30.34
N ILE A 126 -13.36 17.69 31.56
CA ILE A 126 -12.76 17.13 32.77
C ILE A 126 -13.22 15.66 32.89
N SER A 127 -12.23 14.77 32.93
CA SER A 127 -12.37 13.34 33.24
C SER A 127 -13.44 13.10 34.32
N ARG A 128 -14.54 12.45 33.96
CA ARG A 128 -15.56 11.94 34.89
C ARG A 128 -15.14 10.59 35.50
N TYR A 129 -13.85 10.40 35.76
CA TYR A 129 -13.41 9.28 36.59
C TYR A 129 -13.29 9.77 38.03
N PRO A 130 -14.18 9.31 38.94
CA PRO A 130 -13.96 9.54 40.35
C PRO A 130 -12.69 8.78 40.77
N ASP A 131 -11.88 9.46 41.57
CA ASP A 131 -10.65 8.97 42.15
C ASP A 131 -10.80 7.56 42.74
N ARG A 132 -9.73 6.77 42.54
CA ARG A 132 -9.34 5.55 43.26
C ARG A 132 -10.31 5.05 44.34
N ASP A 133 -11.16 4.11 43.97
CA ASP A 133 -11.75 3.16 44.92
C ASP A 133 -11.57 1.73 44.36
N PRO A 134 -10.76 0.86 45.01
CA PRO A 134 -10.35 -0.43 44.43
C PRO A 134 -11.44 -1.52 44.45
N GLN A 135 -12.72 -1.18 44.66
CA GLN A 135 -13.81 -2.17 44.73
C GLN A 135 -15.05 -1.86 43.86
N SER A 136 -14.95 -1.03 42.82
CA SER A 136 -16.08 -0.82 41.92
C SER A 136 -16.15 -1.89 40.82
N ILE A 137 -16.91 -2.97 41.08
CA ILE A 137 -17.35 -3.92 40.05
C ILE A 137 -18.41 -3.22 39.19
N GLY A 138 -18.04 -2.89 37.95
CA GLY A 138 -18.97 -2.41 36.94
C GLY A 138 -19.92 -3.53 36.51
N MET A 139 -21.18 -3.43 36.94
CA MET A 139 -22.30 -4.15 36.34
C MET A 139 -22.54 -3.61 34.94
N TRP A 140 -22.37 -4.44 33.92
CA TRP A 140 -22.97 -4.22 32.61
C TRP A 140 -24.28 -5.03 32.56
N SER A 141 -25.39 -4.34 32.35
CA SER A 141 -26.68 -4.91 31.93
C SER A 141 -26.91 -4.60 30.47
#